data_AF-A0A9P0LVA4-F1
#
_entry.id   AF-A0A9P0LVA4-F1
#
_cell.length_a   1.000
_cell.length_b   1.000
_cell.length_c   1.000
_cell.angle_alpha   90.00
_cell.angle_beta   90.00
_cell.angle_gamma   90.00
#
_symmetry.space_group_name_H-M   'P 1'
#
loop_
_entity.id
_entity.type
_entity.pdbx_description
1 polymer ?
#
loop_
_entity_poly.entity_id
_entity_poly.type
_entity_poly.pdbx_seq_one_letter_code
_entity_poly.pdbx_strand_id
1 'polypeptide(L)'
;MESNKKVGNSWRLCHDVGKLVDEFAIQPSMFVSFLFENYLNYFGELTDVFRASEILSICAVLLDKWSGDHEALIPALWTAVLGLMVFNEHKVSKWNQIRGPVKLNKSTQRSEAASGLCPTDYYYYNVVTKSSKFHKFQFD
;
A
#
# COMPACT_ATOMS: atom_id res chain seq x y z
N MET A 1 22.27 13.73 30.33
CA MET A 1 20.89 13.99 30.78
C MET A 1 20.40 15.19 30.01
N GLU A 2 19.78 14.96 28.86
CA GLU A 2 19.35 16.05 27.97
C GLU A 2 17.85 16.24 28.14
N SER A 3 17.48 17.44 28.60
CA SER A 3 16.13 17.77 29.02
C SER A 3 15.20 17.87 27.81
N ASN A 4 14.30 16.91 27.67
CA ASN A 4 13.19 16.98 26.73
C ASN A 4 12.24 18.10 27.18
N LYS A 5 12.40 19.30 26.60
CA LYS A 5 11.44 20.40 26.76
C LYS A 5 10.08 19.89 26.26
N LYS A 6 9.08 19.89 27.13
CA LYS A 6 7.68 19.64 26.76
C LYS A 6 7.22 20.78 25.85
N VAL A 7 7.45 20.61 24.55
CA VAL A 7 6.76 21.39 23.54
C VAL A 7 5.29 20.98 23.61
N GLY A 8 4.40 21.98 23.65
CA GLY A 8 2.98 21.83 23.96
C GLY A 8 2.25 20.74 23.16
N ASN A 9 1.02 20.44 23.59
CA ASN A 9 0.09 19.41 23.09
C ASN A 9 -0.24 19.41 21.57
N SER A 10 0.65 19.89 20.68
CA SER A 10 0.58 19.57 19.25
C SER A 10 0.86 18.08 19.09
N TRP A 11 -0.08 17.34 18.50
CA TRP A 11 -0.07 16.12 17.67
C TRP A 11 1.28 15.46 17.30
N ARG A 12 2.28 15.48 18.17
CA ARG A 12 3.61 14.93 17.94
C ARG A 12 3.51 13.45 18.21
N LEU A 13 3.58 12.69 17.13
CA LEU A 13 3.81 11.25 17.13
C LEU A 13 4.80 10.91 18.25
N CYS A 14 4.44 9.95 19.11
CA CYS A 14 5.27 9.56 20.24
C CYS A 14 6.61 8.93 19.83
N HIS A 15 6.78 8.66 18.53
CA HIS A 15 7.93 7.99 17.95
C HIS A 15 8.53 8.83 16.82
N ASP A 16 9.84 8.69 16.65
CA ASP A 16 10.60 9.25 15.53
C ASP A 16 10.34 8.40 14.28
N VAL A 17 9.41 8.87 13.44
CA VAL A 17 9.01 8.13 12.24
C VAL A 17 10.12 8.09 11.20
N GLY A 18 11.04 9.07 11.20
CA GLY A 18 12.17 9.06 10.27
C GLY A 18 13.10 7.89 10.53
N LYS A 19 13.51 7.73 11.79
CA LYS A 19 14.33 6.57 12.18
C LYS A 19 13.64 5.25 11.90
N LEU A 20 12.34 5.15 12.20
CA LEU A 20 11.57 3.94 11.94
C LEU A 20 11.53 3.60 10.44
N VAL A 21 11.33 4.60 9.59
CA VAL A 21 11.32 4.39 8.13
C VAL A 21 12.71 4.02 7.63
N ASP A 22 13.76 4.67 8.11
CA ASP A 22 15.16 4.38 7.73
C ASP A 22 15.53 2.92 8.02
N GLU A 23 15.07 2.35 9.14
CA GLU A 23 15.28 0.94 9.49
C GLU A 23 14.67 -0.05 8.48
N PHE A 24 13.58 0.33 7.82
CA PHE A 24 12.86 -0.51 6.84
C PHE A 24 13.05 -0.07 5.38
N ALA A 25 13.82 1.00 5.16
CA ALA A 25 14.07 1.58 3.84
C ALA A 25 14.71 0.58 2.87
N ILE A 26 15.48 -0.39 3.35
CA ILE A 26 16.15 -1.41 2.50
C ILE A 26 15.11 -2.27 1.75
N GLN A 27 13.96 -2.56 2.35
CA GLN A 27 12.90 -3.40 1.76
C GLN A 27 11.49 -2.80 1.95
N PRO A 28 11.18 -1.66 1.31
CA PRO A 28 9.94 -0.92 1.55
C PRO A 28 8.69 -1.75 1.22
N SER A 29 8.70 -2.41 0.06
CA SER A 29 7.57 -3.23 -0.41
C SER A 29 7.29 -4.44 0.48
N MET A 30 8.34 -5.07 1.02
CA MET A 30 8.17 -6.18 1.95
C MET A 30 7.59 -5.70 3.27
N PHE A 31 8.08 -4.57 3.78
CA PHE A 31 7.60 -4.02 5.04
C PHE A 31 6.16 -3.52 4.95
N VAL A 32 5.78 -2.84 3.87
CA VAL A 32 4.37 -2.43 3.68
C VAL A 32 3.45 -3.63 3.52
N SER A 33 3.88 -4.70 2.85
CA SER A 33 3.12 -5.96 2.81
C SER A 33 2.96 -6.58 4.20
N PHE A 34 3.99 -6.50 5.04
CA PHE A 34 3.94 -6.95 6.43
C PHE A 34 2.96 -6.13 7.27
N LEU A 35 2.94 -4.80 7.11
CA LEU A 35 1.95 -3.92 7.75
C LEU A 35 0.52 -4.29 7.30
N PHE A 36 0.33 -4.54 6.01
CA PHE A 36 -0.95 -4.93 5.43
C PHE A 36 -1.50 -6.24 6.02
N GLU A 37 -0.64 -7.21 6.28
CA GLU A 37 -1.04 -8.49 6.87
C GLU A 37 -1.49 -8.33 8.34
N ASN A 38 -0.91 -7.37 9.06
CA ASN A 38 -1.03 -7.31 10.51
C ASN A 38 -1.94 -6.20 11.05
N TYR A 39 -2.21 -5.13 10.28
CA TYR A 39 -2.87 -3.94 10.83
C TYR A 39 -4.23 -4.25 11.49
N LEU A 40 -5.05 -5.13 10.89
CA LEU A 40 -6.37 -5.48 11.42
C LEU A 40 -6.35 -6.00 12.86
N ASN A 41 -5.28 -6.67 13.28
CA ASN A 41 -5.17 -7.21 14.63
C ASN A 41 -4.98 -6.12 15.69
N TYR A 42 -4.56 -4.92 15.30
CA TYR A 42 -4.19 -3.85 16.24
C TYR A 42 -5.20 -2.69 16.27
N PHE A 43 -6.20 -2.72 15.40
CA PHE A 43 -7.24 -1.70 15.30
C PHE A 43 -8.53 -2.19 15.98
N GLY A 44 -9.09 -1.34 16.85
CA GLY A 44 -10.27 -1.65 17.66
C GLY A 44 -11.59 -1.09 17.12
N GLU A 45 -11.54 -0.12 16.19
CA GLU A 45 -12.71 0.46 15.55
C GLU A 45 -12.66 0.28 14.02
N LEU A 46 -13.83 0.05 13.41
CA LEU A 46 -13.96 -0.21 11.98
C LEU A 46 -13.66 1.04 11.11
N THR A 47 -14.01 2.24 11.59
CA THR A 47 -13.71 3.53 10.94
C THR A 47 -12.21 3.73 10.74
N ASP A 48 -11.42 3.45 11.78
CA ASP A 48 -9.96 3.49 11.78
C ASP A 48 -9.39 2.48 10.78
N VAL A 49 -9.95 1.26 10.77
CA VAL A 49 -9.59 0.19 9.80
C VAL A 49 -9.80 0.64 8.36
N PHE A 50 -10.92 1.30 8.05
CA PHE A 50 -11.20 1.76 6.69
C PHE A 50 -10.12 2.76 6.22
N ARG A 51 -9.85 3.79 7.03
CA ARG A 51 -8.83 4.81 6.71
C ARG A 51 -7.43 4.21 6.55
N ALA A 52 -7.07 3.29 7.44
CA ALA A 52 -5.80 2.56 7.36
C ALA A 52 -5.69 1.72 6.08
N SER A 53 -6.76 1.03 5.70
CA SER A 53 -6.79 0.18 4.50
C SER A 53 -6.69 0.99 3.21
N GLU A 54 -7.29 2.18 3.15
CA GLU A 54 -7.16 3.10 2.02
C GLU A 54 -5.71 3.54 1.83
N ILE A 55 -5.05 4.02 2.91
CA ILE A 55 -3.64 4.42 2.84
C ILE A 55 -2.75 3.25 2.42
N LEU A 56 -2.91 2.09 3.06
CA LEU A 56 -2.10 0.92 2.76
C LEU A 56 -2.29 0.45 1.30
N SER A 57 -3.51 0.53 0.77
CA SER A 57 -3.81 0.18 -0.63
C SER A 57 -3.15 1.14 -1.60
N ILE A 58 -3.19 2.45 -1.33
CA ILE A 58 -2.51 3.47 -2.15
C ILE A 58 -1.00 3.22 -2.14
N CYS A 59 -0.41 2.98 -0.97
CA CYS A 59 1.02 2.72 -0.83
C CYS A 59 1.44 1.44 -1.56
N ALA A 60 0.64 0.37 -1.48
CA ALA A 60 0.91 -0.87 -2.20
C ALA A 60 0.94 -0.66 -3.73
N VAL A 61 0.01 0.15 -4.26
CA VAL A 61 -0.02 0.48 -5.70
C VAL A 61 1.19 1.35 -6.09
N LEU A 62 1.57 2.31 -5.26
CA LEU A 62 2.75 3.14 -5.51
C LEU A 62 4.03 2.31 -5.56
N LEU A 63 4.20 1.39 -4.60
CA LEU A 63 5.36 0.51 -4.51
C LEU A 63 5.44 -0.47 -5.69
N ASP A 64 4.30 -0.95 -6.19
CA ASP A 64 4.24 -1.82 -7.36
C ASP A 64 4.64 -1.06 -8.65
N LYS A 65 4.11 0.16 -8.82
CA LYS A 65 4.35 1.00 -10.01
C LYS A 65 5.78 1.54 -10.09
N TRP A 66 6.38 1.88 -8.95
CA TRP A 66 7.71 2.51 -8.89
C TRP A 66 8.80 1.55 -8.43
N SER A 67 8.60 0.25 -8.60
CA SER A 67 9.51 -0.81 -8.14
C SER A 67 10.97 -0.70 -8.62
N GLY A 68 11.25 0.07 -9.68
CA GLY A 68 12.59 0.34 -10.19
C GLY A 68 13.28 1.61 -9.63
N ASP A 69 12.58 2.45 -8.87
CA ASP A 69 13.10 3.70 -8.32
C ASP A 69 13.00 3.71 -6.80
N HIS A 70 14.10 3.43 -6.12
CA HIS A 70 14.14 3.32 -4.67
C HIS A 70 13.74 4.61 -3.94
N GLU A 71 14.14 5.77 -4.47
CA GLU A 71 13.82 7.08 -3.88
C GLU A 71 12.31 7.35 -3.92
N ALA A 72 11.62 6.86 -4.96
CA ALA A 72 10.16 6.93 -5.06
C ALA A 72 9.44 5.98 -4.08
N LEU A 73 10.09 4.93 -3.59
CA LEU A 73 9.51 3.99 -2.62
C LEU A 73 9.49 4.55 -1.19
N ILE A 74 10.45 5.41 -0.84
CA ILE A 74 10.59 5.97 0.51
C ILE A 74 9.36 6.78 0.94
N PRO A 75 8.80 7.71 0.12
CA PRO A 75 7.57 8.41 0.45
C PRO A 75 6.37 7.48 0.66
N ALA A 76 6.27 6.38 -0.11
CA ALA A 76 5.20 5.41 0.06
C ALA A 76 5.32 4.66 1.39
N LEU A 77 6.54 4.29 1.79
CA LEU A 77 6.82 3.69 3.09
C LEU A 77 6.51 4.65 4.25
N TRP A 78 6.95 5.91 4.16
CA TRP A 78 6.61 6.96 5.10
C TRP A 78 5.10 7.11 5.28
N THR A 79 4.38 7.18 4.16
CA THR A 79 2.92 7.37 4.17
C THR A 79 2.21 6.17 4.81
N ALA A 80 2.66 4.94 4.53
CA ALA A 80 2.12 3.74 5.15
C ALA A 80 2.31 3.73 6.67
N VAL A 81 3.54 4.00 7.14
CA VAL A 81 3.87 4.02 8.57
C VAL A 81 3.10 5.11 9.30
N LEU A 82 3.17 6.36 8.79
CA LEU A 82 2.46 7.49 9.37
C LEU A 82 0.96 7.26 9.39
N GLY A 83 0.39 6.78 8.28
CA GLY A 83 -1.04 6.55 8.15
C GLY A 83 -1.57 5.57 9.20
N LEU A 84 -0.85 4.48 9.44
CA LEU A 84 -1.22 3.53 10.49
C LEU A 84 -1.10 4.12 11.90
N MET A 85 -0.06 4.92 12.15
CA MET A 85 0.13 5.55 13.46
C MET A 85 -0.93 6.61 13.76
N VAL A 86 -1.35 7.37 12.74
CA VAL A 86 -2.34 8.44 12.87
C VAL A 86 -3.75 7.88 12.96
N PHE A 87 -4.10 6.90 12.13
CA PHE A 87 -5.46 6.37 12.07
C PHE A 87 -5.77 5.30 13.11
N ASN A 88 -4.79 4.74 13.82
CA ASN A 88 -5.05 3.82 14.92
C ASN A 88 -5.40 4.57 16.22
N GLU A 89 -6.49 5.33 16.21
CA GLU A 89 -6.98 6.07 17.39
C GLU A 89 -7.44 5.08 18.47
N HIS A 90 -8.22 4.06 18.06
CA HIS A 90 -8.77 3.03 18.94
C HIS A 90 -7.91 1.76 18.95
N LYS A 91 -6.68 1.87 19.44
CA LYS A 91 -5.76 0.72 19.51
C LYS A 91 -6.25 -0.42 20.40
N VAL A 92 -6.07 -1.66 19.94
CA VAL A 92 -6.25 -2.86 20.76
C VAL A 92 -5.11 -2.96 21.77
N SER A 93 -5.45 -3.10 23.06
CA SER A 93 -4.46 -3.17 24.15
C SER A 93 -3.84 -4.56 24.34
N LYS A 94 -4.45 -5.60 23.76
CA LYS A 94 -3.97 -6.98 23.84
C LYS A 94 -2.85 -7.23 22.84
N TRP A 95 -1.83 -7.97 23.26
CA TRP A 95 -0.81 -8.47 22.34
C TRP A 95 -1.43 -9.51 21.42
N ASN A 96 -1.21 -9.35 20.12
CA ASN A 96 -1.65 -10.28 19.08
C ASN A 96 -0.44 -10.85 18.34
N GLN A 97 -0.56 -12.10 17.89
CA GLN A 97 0.49 -12.77 17.14
C GLN A 97 0.72 -12.09 15.79
N ILE A 98 1.98 -11.73 15.53
CA ILE A 98 2.42 -11.15 14.27
C ILE A 98 2.62 -12.25 13.23
N ARG A 99 2.11 -12.03 12.02
CA ARG A 99 2.25 -12.92 10.87
C ARG A 99 3.24 -12.34 9.86
N GLY A 100 3.99 -13.21 9.20
CA GLY A 100 4.84 -12.80 8.08
C GLY A 100 3.99 -12.41 6.87
N PRO A 101 4.47 -11.51 5.99
CA PRO A 101 3.72 -11.10 4.81
C PRO A 101 3.47 -12.31 3.91
N VAL A 102 2.20 -12.56 3.59
CA VAL A 102 1.85 -13.61 2.64
C VAL A 102 2.15 -13.10 1.25
N LYS A 103 2.99 -13.83 0.49
CA LYS A 103 3.14 -13.57 -0.94
C LYS A 103 1.78 -13.81 -1.58
N LEU A 104 1.09 -12.73 -1.95
CA LEU A 104 -0.03 -12.84 -2.87
C LEU A 104 0.55 -13.36 -4.17
N ASN A 105 0.33 -14.64 -4.43
CA ASN A 105 0.50 -15.19 -5.76
C ASN A 105 -0.47 -14.39 -6.63
N LYS A 106 0.02 -13.35 -7.31
CA LYS A 106 -0.70 -12.69 -8.39
C LYS A 106 -0.83 -13.75 -9.49
N SER A 107 -1.74 -14.70 -9.33
CA SER A 107 -2.26 -15.53 -10.42
C SER A 107 -3.14 -14.69 -11.34
N THR A 108 -3.14 -13.37 -11.16
CA THR A 108 -3.39 -12.42 -12.22
C THR A 108 -2.31 -12.63 -13.27
N GLN A 109 -2.54 -13.63 -14.11
CA GLN A 109 -2.45 -13.41 -15.54
C GLN A 109 -3.26 -12.14 -15.87
N ARG A 110 -2.73 -10.95 -15.54
CA ARG A 110 -2.63 -9.94 -16.58
C ARG A 110 -1.60 -10.55 -17.48
N SER A 111 -2.06 -11.48 -18.32
CA SER A 111 -1.29 -11.95 -19.43
C SER A 111 -0.71 -10.69 -20.04
N GLU A 112 0.57 -10.66 -20.33
CA GLU A 112 1.17 -9.56 -21.06
C GLU A 112 0.43 -9.33 -22.41
N ALA A 113 -0.44 -10.25 -22.84
CA ALA A 113 -1.41 -10.05 -23.93
C ALA A 113 -2.52 -9.01 -23.64
N ALA A 114 -2.78 -8.64 -22.39
CA ALA A 114 -3.66 -7.51 -22.03
C ALA A 114 -2.91 -6.17 -22.06
N SER A 115 -1.60 -6.17 -22.27
CA SER A 115 -0.76 -4.95 -22.33
C SER A 115 -0.83 -4.24 -23.68
N GLY A 116 -1.42 -4.86 -24.70
CA GLY A 116 -1.35 -4.27 -26.04
C GLY A 116 -2.33 -3.12 -26.27
N LEU A 117 -3.46 -3.08 -25.57
CA LEU A 117 -4.55 -2.15 -25.87
C LEU A 117 -5.29 -1.69 -24.60
N CYS A 118 -5.52 -0.38 -24.53
CA CYS A 118 -6.32 0.27 -23.48
C CYS A 118 -7.80 -0.15 -23.63
N PRO A 119 -8.63 -0.18 -22.56
CA PRO A 119 -10.08 -0.39 -22.66
C PRO A 119 -10.78 0.46 -23.76
N THR A 120 -10.25 1.65 -24.03
CA THR A 120 -10.71 2.54 -25.10
C THR A 120 -10.49 1.94 -26.50
N ASP A 121 -9.38 1.24 -26.72
CA ASP A 121 -9.05 0.64 -28.00
C ASP A 121 -9.96 -0.56 -28.31
N TYR A 122 -10.34 -1.34 -27.29
CA TYR A 122 -11.34 -2.41 -27.42
C TYR A 122 -12.71 -1.85 -27.83
N TYR A 123 -13.10 -0.68 -27.29
CA TYR A 123 -14.33 -0.01 -27.68
C TYR A 123 -14.31 0.40 -29.16
N TYR A 124 -13.23 1.05 -29.61
CA TYR A 124 -13.11 1.47 -31.01
C TYR A 124 -13.06 0.30 -32.00
N TYR A 125 -12.40 -0.80 -31.64
CA TYR A 125 -12.41 -2.01 -32.45
C TYR A 125 -13.83 -2.54 -32.70
N ASN A 126 -14.65 -2.60 -31.65
CA ASN A 126 -16.05 -3.06 -31.76
C ASN A 126 -16.90 -2.11 -32.62
N VAL A 127 -16.65 -0.80 -32.54
CA VAL A 127 -17.32 0.20 -33.37
C VAL A 127 -16.96 0.02 -34.85
N VAL A 128 -15.67 -0.13 -35.16
CA VAL A 128 -15.19 -0.29 -36.56
C VAL A 128 -15.69 -1.60 -37.16
N THR A 129 -15.63 -2.70 -36.39
CA THR A 129 -16.01 -4.04 -36.87
C THR A 129 -17.51 -4.33 -36.75
N LYS A 130 -18.29 -3.42 -36.13
CA LYS A 130 -19.72 -3.61 -35.80
C LYS A 130 -19.98 -4.92 -35.04
N SER A 131 -19.02 -5.33 -34.22
CA SER A 131 -19.08 -6.55 -33.42
C SER A 131 -19.49 -6.21 -31.99
N SER A 132 -20.40 -6.99 -31.41
CA SER A 132 -20.73 -6.97 -29.99
C SER A 132 -19.93 -7.99 -29.17
N LYS A 133 -19.07 -8.78 -29.82
CA LYS A 133 -18.30 -9.85 -29.19
C LYS A 133 -16.92 -9.36 -28.77
N PHE A 134 -16.48 -9.80 -27.60
CA PHE A 134 -15.12 -9.55 -27.11
C PHE A 134 -14.09 -10.17 -28.07
N HIS A 135 -13.17 -9.34 -28.58
CA HIS A 135 -12.08 -9.77 -29.45
C HIS A 135 -10.79 -9.90 -28.64
N LYS A 136 -10.16 -11.08 -28.72
CA LYS A 136 -8.87 -11.34 -28.09
C LYS A 136 -7.76 -11.04 -29.11
N PHE A 137 -7.09 -9.91 -28.92
CA PHE A 137 -5.91 -9.56 -29.71
C PHE A 137 -4.76 -10.50 -29.34
N GLN A 138 -4.06 -11.02 -30.36
CA GLN A 138 -2.80 -11.73 -30.19
C GLN A 138 -1.67 -10.74 -30.51
N PHE A 139 -0.73 -10.63 -29.59
CA PHE A 139 0.51 -9.88 -29.78
C PHE A 139 1.63 -10.91 -29.75
N ASP A 140 2.45 -10.93 -30.81
CA ASP A 140 3.65 -11.78 -30.92
C ASP A 140 4.78 -11.27 -30.03
#